data_AF-A0A3N2RKZ8-F1
#
_entry.id   AF-A0A3N2RKZ8-F1
#
_cell.length_a   1.000
_cell.length_b   1.000
_cell.length_c   1.000
_cell.angle_alpha   90.00
_cell.angle_beta   90.00
_cell.angle_gamma   90.00
#
_symmetry.space_group_name_H-M   'P 1'
#
loop_
_entity.id
_entity.type
_entity.pdbx_description
1 polymer ?
#
loop_
_entity_poly.entity_id
_entity_poly.type
_entity_poly.pdbx_seq_one_letter_code
_entity_poly.pdbx_strand_id
1 'polypeptide(L)'
;MPIDEAVREIGEAGREGLSAALDTGRALRGLLIADLALARSALGRALMWVAVAIVFGASTWLLLMAALIALLQGALGWSWLASMSAAAGLSLVVTAIGGWQALRYFEHTRLSATRRQLRRMGLGHDDDDDDDRGPGAHRQEAR
;
A
#
# COMPACT_ATOMS: atom_id res chain seq x y z
N MET A 1 -8.37 -55.66 -13.95
CA MET A 1 -7.59 -54.56 -14.55
C MET A 1 -6.24 -54.54 -13.84
N PRO A 2 -5.10 -54.59 -14.55
CA PRO A 2 -3.79 -54.51 -13.93
C PRO A 2 -3.63 -53.14 -13.25
N ILE A 3 -3.02 -53.13 -12.05
CA ILE A 3 -2.87 -51.93 -11.21
C ILE A 3 -2.05 -50.84 -11.92
N ASP A 4 -1.13 -51.23 -12.80
CA ASP A 4 -0.31 -50.32 -13.60
C ASP A 4 -1.14 -49.41 -14.52
N GLU A 5 -2.25 -49.93 -15.08
CA GLU A 5 -3.13 -49.17 -15.97
C GLU A 5 -3.93 -48.13 -15.17
N ALA A 6 -4.42 -48.50 -13.98
CA ALA A 6 -5.15 -47.59 -13.09
C ALA A 6 -4.26 -46.46 -12.56
N VAL A 7 -2.99 -46.76 -12.23
CA VAL A 7 -2.01 -45.74 -11.82
C VAL A 7 -1.70 -44.78 -12.97
N ARG A 8 -1.60 -45.30 -14.20
CA ARG A 8 -1.35 -44.48 -15.39
C ARG A 8 -2.54 -43.58 -15.74
N GLU A 9 -3.75 -44.12 -15.66
CA GLU A 9 -5.00 -43.38 -15.87
C GLU A 9 -5.22 -42.27 -14.83
N ILE A 10 -4.95 -42.55 -13.54
CA ILE A 10 -4.98 -41.53 -12.47
C ILE A 10 -3.90 -40.46 -12.69
N GLY A 11 -2.71 -40.86 -13.19
CA GLY A 11 -1.63 -39.93 -13.52
C GLY A 11 -1.98 -39.00 -14.69
N GLU A 12 -2.63 -39.53 -15.72
CA GLU A 12 -3.10 -38.74 -16.87
C GLU A 12 -4.24 -37.80 -16.48
N ALA A 13 -5.25 -38.29 -15.73
CA ALA A 13 -6.33 -37.46 -15.19
C ALA A 13 -5.80 -36.36 -14.25
N GLY A 14 -4.76 -36.66 -13.46
CA GLY A 14 -4.10 -35.68 -12.60
C GLY A 14 -3.35 -34.60 -13.39
N ARG A 15 -2.71 -34.97 -14.51
CA ARG A 15 -2.04 -34.01 -15.41
C ARG A 15 -3.04 -33.13 -16.14
N GLU A 16 -4.18 -33.67 -16.55
CA GLU A 16 -5.28 -32.89 -17.15
C GLU A 16 -5.95 -31.96 -16.12
N GLY A 17 -6.13 -32.41 -14.88
CA GLY A 17 -6.62 -31.56 -13.80
C GLY A 17 -5.65 -30.40 -13.48
N LEU A 18 -4.35 -30.67 -13.49
CA LEU A 18 -3.32 -29.65 -13.30
C LEU A 18 -3.29 -28.65 -14.47
N SER A 19 -3.38 -29.10 -15.72
CA SER A 19 -3.44 -28.19 -16.87
C SER A 19 -4.70 -27.32 -16.83
N ALA A 20 -5.86 -27.90 -16.52
CA ALA A 20 -7.11 -27.15 -16.38
C ALA A 20 -7.05 -26.10 -15.25
N ALA A 21 -6.40 -26.43 -14.13
CA ALA A 21 -6.17 -25.48 -13.05
C ALA A 21 -5.25 -24.33 -13.46
N LEU A 22 -4.19 -24.63 -14.22
CA LEU A 22 -3.28 -23.61 -14.77
C LEU A 22 -3.98 -22.69 -15.77
N ASP A 23 -4.85 -23.25 -16.62
CA ASP A 23 -5.63 -22.48 -17.59
C ASP A 23 -6.67 -21.59 -16.90
N THR A 24 -7.33 -22.09 -15.85
CA THR A 24 -8.22 -21.31 -15.00
C THR A 24 -7.47 -20.16 -14.32
N GLY A 25 -6.27 -20.42 -13.78
CA GLY A 25 -5.42 -19.40 -13.19
C GLY A 25 -4.97 -18.33 -14.19
N ARG A 26 -4.66 -18.74 -15.44
CA ARG A 26 -4.31 -17.82 -16.52
C ARG A 26 -5.50 -16.94 -16.93
N ALA A 27 -6.71 -17.51 -16.98
CA ALA A 27 -7.94 -16.75 -17.26
C ALA A 27 -8.25 -15.73 -16.15
N LEU A 28 -8.16 -16.13 -14.88
CA LEU A 28 -8.32 -15.24 -13.73
C LEU A 28 -7.30 -14.10 -13.72
N ARG A 29 -6.05 -14.39 -14.08
CA ARG A 29 -5.00 -13.36 -14.24
C ARG A 29 -5.37 -12.37 -15.35
N GLY A 30 -5.91 -12.85 -16.46
CA GLY A 30 -6.38 -12.01 -17.55
C GLY A 30 -7.49 -11.05 -17.11
N LEU A 31 -8.49 -11.56 -16.38
CA LEU A 31 -9.58 -10.76 -15.82
C LEU A 31 -9.07 -9.67 -14.85
N LEU A 32 -8.15 -10.04 -13.96
CA LEU A 32 -7.57 -9.12 -12.98
C LEU A 32 -6.75 -8.00 -13.63
N ILE A 33 -6.02 -8.31 -14.71
CA ILE A 33 -5.31 -7.29 -15.51
C ILE A 33 -6.33 -6.37 -16.22
N ALA A 34 -7.43 -6.92 -16.73
CA ALA A 34 -8.49 -6.13 -17.36
C ALA A 34 -9.18 -5.19 -16.35
N ASP A 35 -9.47 -5.67 -15.14
CA ASP A 35 -10.03 -4.85 -14.04
C ASP A 35 -9.06 -3.74 -13.62
N LEU A 36 -7.76 -4.03 -13.53
CA LEU A 36 -6.74 -3.01 -13.26
C LEU A 36 -6.65 -1.97 -14.38
N ALA A 37 -6.81 -2.38 -15.65
CA ALA A 37 -6.80 -1.47 -16.79
C ALA A 37 -8.03 -0.54 -16.78
N LEU A 38 -9.21 -1.10 -16.51
CA LEU A 38 -10.45 -0.33 -16.32
C LEU A 38 -10.32 0.63 -15.13
N ALA A 39 -9.86 0.13 -13.98
CA ALA A 39 -9.64 0.92 -12.78
C ALA A 39 -8.67 2.07 -13.05
N ARG A 40 -7.52 1.84 -13.71
CA ARG A 40 -6.51 2.88 -13.99
C ARG A 40 -7.08 4.07 -14.76
N SER A 41 -7.93 3.80 -15.76
CA SER A 41 -8.53 4.87 -16.57
C SER A 41 -9.51 5.75 -15.77
N ALA A 42 -10.27 5.15 -14.86
CA ALA A 42 -11.17 5.88 -13.98
C ALA A 42 -10.43 6.57 -12.82
N LEU A 43 -9.38 5.93 -12.29
CA LEU A 43 -8.61 6.39 -11.14
C LEU A 43 -7.91 7.71 -11.42
N GLY A 44 -7.35 7.90 -12.63
CA GLY A 44 -6.67 9.14 -12.99
C GLY A 44 -7.60 10.35 -12.92
N ARG A 45 -8.81 10.23 -13.47
CA ARG A 45 -9.81 11.30 -13.41
C ARG A 45 -10.39 11.47 -12.01
N ALA A 46 -10.62 10.37 -11.29
CA ALA A 46 -11.06 10.43 -9.90
C ALA A 46 -10.03 11.14 -9.02
N LEU A 47 -8.74 10.86 -9.18
CA LEU A 47 -7.66 11.48 -8.40
C LEU A 47 -7.57 12.98 -8.65
N MET A 48 -7.77 13.43 -9.89
CA MET A 48 -7.88 14.85 -10.23
C MET A 48 -9.03 15.52 -9.46
N TRP A 49 -10.22 14.92 -9.50
CA TRP A 49 -11.38 15.45 -8.77
C TRP A 49 -11.20 15.39 -7.25
N VAL A 50 -10.56 14.36 -6.72
CA VAL A 50 -10.20 14.25 -5.30
C VAL A 50 -9.24 15.37 -4.91
N ALA A 51 -8.21 15.65 -5.71
CA ALA A 51 -7.28 16.75 -5.45
C ALA A 51 -8.02 18.11 -5.43
N VAL A 52 -8.90 18.35 -6.41
CA VAL A 52 -9.75 19.55 -6.44
C VAL A 52 -10.62 19.62 -5.18
N ALA A 53 -11.28 18.53 -4.80
CA ALA A 53 -12.13 18.47 -3.61
C ALA A 53 -11.34 18.73 -2.31
N ILE A 54 -10.09 18.25 -2.21
CA ILE A 54 -9.22 18.52 -1.07
C ILE A 54 -8.88 20.00 -0.98
N VAL A 55 -8.47 20.64 -2.09
CA VAL A 55 -8.10 22.06 -2.12
C VAL A 55 -9.31 22.94 -1.75
N PHE A 56 -10.47 22.68 -2.37
CA PHE A 56 -11.69 23.41 -2.04
C PHE A 56 -12.17 23.14 -0.61
N GLY A 57 -12.12 21.88 -0.15
CA GLY A 57 -12.48 21.53 1.23
C GLY A 57 -11.60 22.24 2.26
N ALA A 58 -10.29 22.28 2.05
CA ALA A 58 -9.36 23.03 2.89
C ALA A 58 -9.66 24.54 2.86
N SER A 59 -9.96 25.08 1.69
CA SER A 59 -10.28 26.51 1.52
C SER A 59 -11.58 26.87 2.25
N THR A 60 -12.63 26.06 2.09
CA THR A 60 -13.90 26.21 2.81
C THR A 60 -13.70 26.09 4.32
N TRP A 61 -12.84 25.21 4.80
CA TRP A 61 -12.53 25.09 6.23
C TRP A 61 -11.96 26.39 6.81
N LEU A 62 -11.01 27.02 6.11
CA LEU A 62 -10.47 28.32 6.54
C LEU A 62 -11.54 29.41 6.58
N LEU A 63 -12.42 29.45 5.57
CA LEU A 63 -13.55 30.38 5.55
C LEU A 63 -14.54 30.12 6.70
N LEU A 64 -14.81 28.85 7.02
CA LEU A 64 -15.65 28.48 8.16
C LEU A 64 -15.04 28.90 9.49
N MET A 65 -13.71 28.76 9.68
CA MET A 65 -13.04 29.25 10.88
C MET A 65 -13.10 30.77 10.98
N ALA A 66 -12.89 31.48 9.86
CA ALA A 66 -13.03 32.94 9.82
C ALA A 66 -14.46 33.38 10.15
N ALA A 67 -15.47 32.71 9.57
CA ALA A 67 -16.88 32.96 9.85
C ALA A 67 -17.22 32.64 11.31
N LEU A 68 -16.70 31.54 11.87
CA LEU A 68 -16.89 31.17 13.28
C LEU A 68 -16.31 32.25 14.20
N ILE A 69 -15.09 32.71 13.94
CA ILE A 69 -14.47 33.80 14.71
C ILE A 69 -15.33 35.07 14.61
N ALA A 70 -15.75 35.46 13.41
CA ALA A 70 -16.60 36.64 13.21
C ALA A 70 -17.96 36.52 13.93
N LEU A 71 -18.57 35.33 13.94
CA LEU A 71 -19.82 35.06 14.66
C LEU A 71 -19.63 35.13 16.18
N LEU A 72 -18.55 34.56 16.72
CA LEU A 72 -18.25 34.65 18.15
C LEU A 72 -17.98 36.09 18.58
N GLN A 73 -17.31 36.87 17.74
CA GLN A 73 -17.10 38.30 18.00
C GLN A 73 -18.41 39.10 17.90
N GLY A 74 -19.23 38.87 16.88
CA GLY A 74 -20.44 39.66 16.62
C GLY A 74 -21.63 39.29 17.49
N ALA A 75 -21.92 38.00 17.68
CA ALA A 75 -23.12 37.53 18.37
C ALA A 75 -22.92 37.36 19.89
N LEU A 76 -21.72 36.96 20.33
CA LEU A 76 -21.43 36.68 21.75
C LEU A 76 -20.57 37.77 22.41
N GLY A 77 -20.05 38.74 21.65
CA GLY A 77 -19.17 39.79 22.17
C GLY A 77 -17.87 39.26 22.75
N TRP A 78 -17.44 38.06 22.35
CA TRP A 78 -16.24 37.42 22.89
C TRP A 78 -14.97 38.20 22.53
N SER A 79 -14.00 38.17 23.45
CA SER A 79 -12.69 38.75 23.19
C SER A 79 -12.03 38.08 21.99
N TRP A 80 -11.19 38.83 21.29
CA TRP A 80 -10.46 38.34 20.11
C TRP A 80 -9.65 37.08 20.43
N LEU A 81 -8.99 37.03 21.60
CA LEU A 81 -8.25 35.87 22.10
C LEU A 81 -9.16 34.67 22.38
N ALA A 82 -10.34 34.86 22.94
CA ALA A 82 -11.28 33.76 23.22
C ALA A 82 -11.79 33.13 21.91
N SER A 83 -12.07 33.94 20.90
CA SER A 83 -12.53 33.45 19.59
C SER A 83 -11.43 32.69 18.84
N MET A 84 -10.20 33.20 18.84
CA MET A 84 -9.05 32.52 18.23
C MET A 84 -8.68 31.23 18.95
N SER A 85 -8.72 31.22 20.29
CA SER A 85 -8.44 30.01 21.07
C SER A 85 -9.50 28.92 20.87
N ALA A 86 -10.78 29.29 20.71
CA ALA A 86 -11.84 28.34 20.35
C ALA A 86 -11.62 27.73 18.96
N ALA A 87 -11.31 28.54 17.95
CA ALA A 87 -11.01 28.05 16.60
C ALA A 87 -9.74 27.17 16.56
N ALA A 88 -8.69 27.56 17.30
CA ALA A 88 -7.47 26.78 17.45
C ALA A 88 -7.74 25.45 18.16
N GLY A 89 -8.53 25.45 19.23
CA GLY A 89 -8.94 24.25 19.95
C GLY A 89 -9.69 23.27 19.06
N LEU A 90 -10.66 23.75 18.28
CA LEU A 90 -11.39 22.93 17.32
C LEU A 90 -10.47 22.33 16.25
N SER A 91 -9.53 23.13 15.73
CA SER A 91 -8.55 22.67 14.74
C SER A 91 -7.61 21.61 15.30
N LEU A 92 -7.18 21.74 16.56
CA LEU A 92 -6.38 20.71 17.24
C LEU A 92 -7.15 19.41 17.41
N VAL A 93 -8.43 19.48 17.78
CA VAL A 93 -9.27 18.27 17.92
C VAL A 93 -9.41 17.55 16.58
N VAL A 94 -9.75 18.27 15.51
CA VAL A 94 -9.84 17.68 14.16
C VAL A 94 -8.51 17.10 13.71
N THR A 95 -7.39 17.78 13.99
CA THR A 95 -6.04 17.30 13.67
C THR A 95 -5.70 16.03 14.44
N ALA A 96 -6.04 15.97 15.73
CA ALA A 96 -5.81 14.79 16.56
C ALA A 96 -6.64 13.59 16.07
N ILE A 97 -7.92 13.81 15.72
CA ILE A 97 -8.78 12.77 15.14
C ILE A 97 -8.23 12.31 13.79
N GLY A 98 -7.83 13.22 12.91
CA GLY A 98 -7.25 12.89 11.61
C GLY A 98 -5.94 12.09 11.74
N GLY A 99 -5.05 12.51 12.63
CA GLY A 99 -3.81 11.79 12.95
C GLY A 99 -4.08 10.40 13.51
N TRP A 100 -5.03 10.27 14.43
CA TRP A 100 -5.45 8.97 14.98
C TRP A 100 -6.06 8.06 13.90
N GLN A 101 -6.94 8.59 13.05
CA GLN A 101 -7.53 7.85 11.95
C GLN A 101 -6.44 7.35 10.99
N ALA A 102 -5.46 8.20 10.64
CA ALA A 102 -4.34 7.83 9.79
C ALA A 102 -3.52 6.69 10.41
N LEU A 103 -3.14 6.81 11.69
CA LEU A 103 -2.40 5.77 12.41
C LEU A 103 -3.17 4.44 12.47
N ARG A 104 -4.48 4.50 12.74
CA ARG A 104 -5.37 3.33 12.73
C ARG A 104 -5.46 2.70 11.34
N TYR A 105 -5.52 3.50 10.28
CA TYR A 105 -5.52 2.98 8.91
C TYR A 105 -4.18 2.31 8.56
N PHE A 106 -3.05 2.90 8.99
CA PHE A 106 -1.73 2.29 8.85
C PHE A 106 -1.58 0.96 9.60
N GLU A 107 -2.30 0.77 10.70
CA GLU A 107 -2.33 -0.49 11.43
C GLU A 107 -2.95 -1.63 10.58
N HIS A 108 -3.96 -1.32 9.77
CA HIS A 108 -4.61 -2.29 8.86
C HIS A 108 -3.80 -2.52 7.58
N THR A 109 -2.97 -1.55 7.18
CA THR A 109 -2.10 -1.62 6.00
C THR A 109 -0.68 -2.09 6.35
N ARG A 110 -0.37 -2.41 7.61
CA ARG A 110 0.88 -3.12 7.94
C ARG A 110 0.82 -4.47 7.26
N LEU A 111 1.52 -4.54 6.12
CA LEU A 111 1.81 -5.74 5.33
C LEU A 111 2.66 -6.73 6.14
N SER A 112 2.20 -7.16 7.31
CA SER A 112 2.82 -8.22 8.12
C SER A 112 2.86 -9.53 7.31
N ALA A 113 1.82 -9.76 6.49
CA ALA A 113 1.75 -10.84 5.52
C ALA A 113 2.77 -10.67 4.37
N THR A 114 2.83 -9.51 3.70
CA THR A 114 3.77 -9.29 2.58
C THR A 114 5.22 -9.22 3.05
N ARG A 115 5.49 -8.71 4.26
CA ARG A 115 6.84 -8.71 4.86
C ARG A 115 7.30 -10.13 5.20
N ARG A 116 6.37 -11.01 5.63
CA ARG A 116 6.64 -12.46 5.74
C ARG A 116 6.81 -13.13 4.38
N GLN A 117 6.04 -12.74 3.37
CA GLN A 117 6.12 -13.31 2.02
C GLN A 117 7.40 -12.87 1.28
N LEU A 118 7.81 -11.59 1.39
CA LEU A 118 9.07 -11.07 0.88
C LEU A 118 10.28 -11.74 1.55
N ARG A 119 10.22 -11.93 2.88
CA ARG A 119 11.24 -12.70 3.62
C ARG A 119 11.30 -14.18 3.21
N ARG A 120 10.17 -14.80 2.87
CA ARG A 120 10.12 -16.18 2.35
C ARG A 120 10.58 -16.28 0.89
N MET A 121 10.55 -15.19 0.13
CA MET A 121 11.02 -15.11 -1.26
C MET A 121 12.52 -14.79 -1.39
N GLY A 122 13.28 -14.76 -0.29
CA GLY A 122 14.75 -14.64 -0.34
C GLY A 122 15.30 -13.26 -0.71
N LEU A 123 14.46 -12.23 -0.83
CA LEU A 123 14.86 -10.85 -1.18
C LEU A 123 15.54 -10.08 -0.03
N GLY A 124 16.52 -10.68 0.64
CA GLY A 124 17.22 -10.05 1.76
C GLY A 124 18.46 -10.76 2.29
N HIS A 125 18.99 -11.73 1.56
CA HIS A 125 20.32 -12.29 1.80
C HIS A 125 20.94 -12.62 0.43
N ASP A 126 22.27 -12.59 0.37
CA ASP A 126 23.16 -12.74 -0.80
C ASP A 126 23.59 -11.34 -1.34
N ASP A 127 24.83 -10.86 -1.20
CA ASP A 127 26.11 -11.47 -0.80
C ASP A 127 27.00 -10.38 -0.15
N ASP A 128 27.51 -10.64 1.06
CA ASP A 128 28.58 -9.84 1.70
C ASP A 128 29.68 -10.78 2.24
N ASP A 129 29.87 -11.94 1.59
CA ASP A 129 30.75 -13.02 2.06
C ASP A 129 31.69 -13.52 0.94
N ASP A 130 32.35 -12.60 0.22
CA ASP A 130 33.38 -12.95 -0.78
C ASP A 130 34.66 -12.12 -0.63
N ASP A 131 35.08 -11.85 0.63
CA ASP A 131 36.33 -11.13 0.94
C ASP A 131 37.41 -12.00 1.62
N ASP A 132 37.33 -13.34 1.50
CA ASP A 132 38.35 -14.25 2.08
C ASP A 132 38.92 -15.29 1.09
N ARG A 133 39.32 -14.81 -0.09
CA ARG A 133 40.33 -15.49 -0.92
C ARG A 133 41.51 -14.56 -1.19
N GLY A 134 42.38 -14.45 -0.21
CA GLY A 134 43.71 -13.86 -0.38
C GLY A 134 44.48 -14.54 -1.52
N PRO A 135 45.03 -13.79 -2.50
CA PRO A 135 45.94 -14.34 -3.48
C PRO A 135 47.31 -14.58 -2.83
N GLY A 136 47.47 -15.75 -2.23
CA GLY A 136 48.75 -16.28 -1.81
C GLY A 136 49.56 -16.84 -3.00
N ALA A 137 50.84 -16.48 -3.01
CA ALA A 137 51.95 -17.07 -3.75
C ALA A 137 52.20 -16.57 -5.20
N HIS A 138 52.82 -15.39 -5.25
CA HIS A 138 54.01 -15.19 -6.08
C HIS A 138 54.96 -16.40 -5.96
N ARG A 139 55.10 -17.21 -7.01
CA ARG A 139 56.29 -18.04 -7.24
C ARG A 139 56.98 -17.50 -8.48
N GLN A 140 58.02 -16.71 -8.20
CA GLN A 140 58.99 -16.23 -9.18
C GLN A 140 59.67 -17.43 -9.85
N GLU A 141 59.52 -17.53 -11.16
CA GLU A 141 60.50 -18.15 -12.03
C GLU A 141 61.68 -17.17 -12.15
N ALA A 142 62.77 -17.45 -11.46
CA ALA A 142 64.05 -16.79 -11.67
C ALA A 142 65.09 -17.84 -12.07
N ARG A 143 65.65 -17.61 -13.25
CA ARG A 143 66.87 -18.21 -13.76
C ARG A 143 68.06 -17.87 -12.88
#